data_AF-F2S9Z6-F1
#
_entry.id   AF-F2S9Z6-F1
#
_cell.length_a   1.000
_cell.length_b   1.000
_cell.length_c   1.000
_cell.angle_alpha   90.00
_cell.angle_beta   90.00
_cell.angle_gamma   90.00
#
_symmetry.space_group_name_H-M   'P 1'
#
loop_
_entity.id
_entity.type
_entity.pdbx_description
1 polymer ?
#
loop_
_entity_poly.entity_id
_entity_poly.type
_entity_poly.pdbx_seq_one_letter_code
_entity_poly.pdbx_strand_id
1 'polypeptide(L)'
;MKVLAALALSALAMAKPTPPMPGMSLVQTGPQETRWVTAKEKHDMVMNHIGFFDITNRPETASIASKPKSYAFPGNVSHQAEKIAAGEAAYTLEFHWYAGEEEGLLGSQDIFQQYSQEGKEVVAMLNQDMTGYGETMGIITDNSDPNLTKFTKMILDTYTSAKYADSECGYACSDHASADKAGFPSAFVYEAVFGQDNPAIHSPDDTLDKLDPAKMAEHAKLVVGFAYELAFATL
;
A
#
# COMPACT_ATOMS: atom_id res chain seq x y z
N MET A 1 24.25 40.49 -20.90
CA MET A 1 23.41 40.81 -19.73
C MET A 1 22.84 39.49 -19.21
N LYS A 2 23.38 38.95 -18.11
CA LYS A 2 22.86 37.72 -17.48
C LYS A 2 21.75 38.15 -16.52
N VAL A 3 20.53 37.69 -16.72
CA VAL A 3 19.43 37.90 -15.76
C VAL A 3 19.48 36.75 -14.78
N LEU A 4 19.93 37.03 -13.55
CA LEU A 4 19.73 36.14 -12.41
C LEU A 4 18.25 36.21 -12.04
N ALA A 5 17.51 35.11 -12.24
CA ALA A 5 16.22 34.92 -11.61
C ALA A 5 16.47 34.55 -10.14
N ALA A 6 16.20 35.48 -9.23
CA ALA A 6 16.14 35.18 -7.80
C ALA A 6 14.85 34.40 -7.53
N LEU A 7 14.96 33.08 -7.32
CA LEU A 7 13.89 32.33 -6.67
C LEU A 7 13.86 32.77 -5.19
N ALA A 8 12.84 33.54 -4.83
CA ALA A 8 12.52 33.74 -3.42
C ALA A 8 11.95 32.42 -2.88
N LEU A 9 12.74 31.67 -2.12
CA LEU A 9 12.24 30.59 -1.27
C LEU A 9 11.47 31.26 -0.12
N SER A 10 10.15 31.37 -0.26
CA SER A 10 9.29 31.64 0.89
C SER A 10 9.16 30.36 1.70
N ALA A 11 9.79 30.30 2.88
CA ALA A 11 9.51 29.23 3.83
C ALA A 11 8.10 29.46 4.43
N LEU A 12 7.12 28.66 4.03
CA LEU A 12 5.86 28.55 4.75
C LEU A 12 6.06 27.63 5.95
N ALA A 13 5.90 28.15 7.16
CA ALA A 13 5.72 27.32 8.36
C ALA A 13 4.23 26.97 8.46
N MET A 14 3.89 25.70 8.25
CA MET A 14 2.52 25.20 8.40
C MET A 14 2.29 24.75 9.84
N ALA A 15 1.22 25.23 10.47
CA ALA A 15 0.83 24.79 11.81
C ALA A 15 0.12 23.43 11.73
N LYS A 16 0.42 22.54 12.68
CA LYS A 16 -0.34 21.31 12.89
C LYS A 16 -1.84 21.64 13.08
N PRO A 17 -2.77 20.85 12.52
CA PRO A 17 -4.20 21.04 12.78
C PRO A 17 -4.50 21.08 14.29
N THR A 18 -5.27 22.06 14.73
CA THR A 18 -5.66 22.18 16.15
C THR A 18 -6.92 21.37 16.41
N PRO A 19 -6.89 20.40 17.33
CA PRO A 19 -8.08 19.62 17.65
C PRO A 19 -9.13 20.46 18.38
N PRO A 20 -10.43 20.24 18.15
CA PRO A 20 -11.50 20.93 18.85
C PRO A 20 -11.56 20.54 20.34
N MET A 21 -11.08 19.35 20.71
CA MET A 21 -10.93 18.90 22.09
C MET A 21 -9.62 18.11 22.28
N PRO A 22 -9.00 18.14 23.47
CA PRO A 22 -7.81 17.33 23.76
C PRO A 22 -8.03 15.84 23.49
N GLY A 23 -7.06 15.19 22.86
CA GLY A 23 -7.09 13.74 22.59
C GLY A 23 -7.87 13.33 21.33
N MET A 24 -8.40 14.27 20.56
CA MET A 24 -8.99 13.96 19.25
C MET A 24 -7.91 13.81 18.16
N SER A 25 -8.20 12.93 17.21
CA SER A 25 -7.37 12.67 16.03
C SER A 25 -8.07 13.20 14.78
N LEU A 26 -7.33 13.79 13.84
CA LEU A 26 -7.85 14.18 12.53
C LEU A 26 -7.67 12.98 11.61
N VAL A 27 -8.78 12.41 11.14
CA VAL A 27 -8.76 11.26 10.21
C VAL A 27 -9.26 11.66 8.84
N GLN A 28 -8.75 10.98 7.81
CA GLN A 28 -9.18 11.10 6.43
C GLN A 28 -9.75 9.77 5.93
N THR A 29 -11.00 9.76 5.47
CA THR A 29 -11.70 8.58 4.95
C THR A 29 -11.83 8.59 3.43
N GLY A 30 -11.59 9.74 2.79
CA GLY A 30 -11.57 9.90 1.34
C GLY A 30 -10.73 11.10 0.90
N PRO A 31 -10.52 11.33 -0.41
CA PRO A 31 -9.59 12.34 -0.92
C PRO A 31 -9.79 13.75 -0.36
N GLN A 32 -11.02 14.11 -0.01
CA GLN A 32 -11.38 15.42 0.56
C GLN A 32 -12.27 15.30 1.81
N GLU A 33 -12.40 14.10 2.37
CA GLU A 33 -13.23 13.86 3.55
C GLU A 33 -12.34 13.72 4.77
N THR A 34 -12.29 14.76 5.60
CA THR A 34 -11.58 14.77 6.88
C THR A 34 -12.53 15.09 8.02
N ARG A 35 -12.29 14.48 9.18
CA ARG A 35 -13.05 14.75 10.41
C ARG A 35 -12.22 14.51 11.65
N TRP A 36 -12.52 15.27 12.70
CA TRP A 36 -11.97 15.00 14.03
C TRP A 36 -12.76 13.87 14.68
N VAL A 37 -12.05 12.87 15.21
CA VAL A 37 -12.63 11.72 15.90
C VAL A 37 -11.99 11.55 17.27
N THR A 38 -12.77 11.09 18.22
CA THR A 38 -12.30 10.60 19.52
C THR A 38 -11.58 9.25 19.34
N ALA A 39 -10.79 8.85 20.35
CA ALA A 39 -10.19 7.51 20.37
C ALA A 39 -11.23 6.39 20.27
N LYS A 40 -12.42 6.57 20.86
CA LYS A 40 -13.52 5.61 20.76
C LYS A 40 -14.05 5.53 19.33
N GLU A 41 -14.35 6.65 18.69
CA GLU A 41 -14.84 6.67 17.30
C GLU A 41 -13.82 6.08 16.33
N LYS A 42 -12.52 6.35 16.56
CA LYS A 42 -11.43 5.75 15.79
C LYS A 42 -11.42 4.22 15.96
N HIS A 43 -11.51 3.72 17.18
CA HIS A 43 -11.63 2.28 17.44
C HIS A 43 -12.89 1.68 16.80
N ASP A 44 -14.04 2.37 16.91
CA ASP A 44 -15.27 1.92 16.27
C ASP A 44 -15.12 1.84 14.74
N MET A 45 -14.37 2.74 14.11
CA MET A 45 -14.09 2.67 12.66
C MET A 45 -13.34 1.39 12.29
N VAL A 46 -12.28 1.05 13.04
CA VAL A 46 -11.53 -0.20 12.86
C VAL A 46 -12.46 -1.41 12.98
N MET A 47 -13.21 -1.49 14.07
CA MET A 47 -14.13 -2.61 14.34
C MET A 47 -15.28 -2.75 13.34
N ASN A 48 -15.57 -1.71 12.55
CA ASN A 48 -16.57 -1.74 11.49
C ASN A 48 -15.94 -1.84 10.08
N HIS A 49 -14.64 -2.16 10.00
CA HIS A 49 -13.88 -2.27 8.76
C HIS A 49 -14.00 -1.01 7.90
N ILE A 50 -13.88 0.15 8.55
CA ILE A 50 -13.80 1.46 7.90
C ILE A 50 -12.35 1.92 8.03
N GLY A 51 -11.60 1.86 6.94
CA GLY A 51 -10.22 2.35 6.91
C GLY A 51 -10.13 3.86 6.78
N PHE A 52 -9.02 4.39 7.27
CA PHE A 52 -8.77 5.81 7.33
C PHE A 52 -7.26 6.06 7.42
N PHE A 53 -6.82 7.25 7.01
CA PHE A 53 -5.52 7.76 7.41
C PHE A 53 -5.67 8.61 8.67
N ASP A 54 -4.91 8.33 9.72
CA ASP A 54 -4.72 9.32 10.79
C ASP A 54 -3.73 10.37 10.28
N ILE A 55 -4.17 11.62 10.15
CA ILE A 55 -3.36 12.74 9.65
C ILE A 55 -3.15 13.81 10.73
N THR A 56 -3.39 13.48 12.00
CA THR A 56 -3.32 14.42 13.13
C THR A 56 -2.02 15.20 13.18
N ASN A 57 -0.90 14.53 12.90
CA ASN A 57 0.44 15.09 12.95
C ASN A 57 1.03 15.41 11.57
N ARG A 58 0.23 15.38 10.50
CA ARG A 58 0.70 15.47 9.12
C ARG A 58 0.25 16.78 8.49
N PRO A 59 1.12 17.79 8.34
CA PRO A 59 0.74 19.04 7.69
C PRO A 59 0.32 18.76 6.24
N GLU A 60 -0.82 19.32 5.82
CA GLU A 60 -1.53 19.03 4.56
C GLU A 60 -0.69 19.20 3.26
N THR A 61 0.55 19.68 3.35
CA THR A 61 1.46 19.90 2.21
C THR A 61 2.55 18.86 2.01
N ALA A 62 2.58 17.75 2.76
CA ALA A 62 3.45 16.63 2.40
C ALA A 62 2.92 15.83 1.18
N SER A 63 1.76 16.21 0.65
CA SER A 63 1.42 15.96 -0.76
C SER A 63 2.20 16.95 -1.62
N ILE A 64 3.50 16.72 -1.78
CA ILE A 64 4.11 17.07 -3.06
C ILE A 64 3.60 15.98 -3.98
N ALA A 65 2.42 16.20 -4.57
CA ALA A 65 1.91 15.37 -5.65
C ALA A 65 2.88 15.48 -6.82
N SER A 66 4.03 14.79 -6.75
CA SER A 66 4.70 14.34 -7.94
C SER A 66 3.68 13.48 -8.66
N LYS A 67 3.40 13.77 -9.93
CA LYS A 67 2.61 12.87 -10.77
C LYS A 67 3.10 11.44 -10.52
N PRO A 68 2.20 10.46 -10.33
CA PRO A 68 2.60 9.08 -10.15
C PRO A 68 3.60 8.72 -11.24
N LYS A 69 4.79 8.26 -10.84
CA LYS A 69 5.76 7.79 -11.83
C LYS A 69 5.17 6.52 -12.42
N SER A 70 4.88 6.57 -13.72
CA SER A 70 4.40 5.41 -14.46
C SER A 70 5.59 4.65 -15.01
N TYR A 71 5.63 3.34 -14.77
CA TYR A 71 6.64 2.44 -15.29
C TYR A 71 6.03 1.48 -16.31
N ALA A 72 6.82 1.08 -17.30
CA ALA A 72 6.41 0.07 -18.27
C ALA A 72 6.68 -1.33 -17.70
N PHE A 73 5.77 -1.82 -16.84
CA PHE A 73 5.92 -3.17 -16.30
C PHE A 73 5.93 -4.24 -17.41
N PRO A 74 6.70 -5.34 -17.24
CA PRO A 74 6.83 -6.36 -18.27
C PRO A 74 5.47 -6.90 -18.72
N GLY A 75 5.32 -7.05 -20.03
CA GLY A 75 4.13 -7.64 -20.65
C GLY A 75 4.11 -9.17 -20.64
N ASN A 76 5.20 -9.80 -20.19
CA ASN A 76 5.41 -11.23 -20.10
C ASN A 76 6.41 -11.55 -18.98
N VAL A 77 6.33 -12.78 -18.48
CA VAL A 77 7.35 -13.35 -17.58
C VAL A 77 8.61 -13.71 -18.35
N SER A 78 9.76 -13.47 -17.75
CA SER A 78 11.06 -13.54 -18.44
C SER A 78 11.95 -14.66 -17.89
N HIS A 79 11.67 -15.19 -16.70
CA HIS A 79 12.40 -16.33 -16.11
C HIS A 79 13.94 -16.15 -16.16
N GLN A 80 14.46 -15.04 -15.63
CA GLN A 80 15.87 -14.60 -15.77
C GLN A 80 16.88 -15.37 -14.88
N ALA A 81 16.84 -16.70 -14.90
CA ALA A 81 17.59 -17.56 -13.98
C ALA A 81 19.11 -17.29 -13.96
N GLU A 82 19.71 -16.99 -15.12
CA GLU A 82 21.14 -16.69 -15.21
C GLU A 82 21.53 -15.41 -14.47
N LYS A 83 20.78 -14.31 -14.68
CA LYS A 83 21.01 -13.03 -14.01
C LYS A 83 20.79 -13.13 -12.50
N ILE A 84 19.81 -13.92 -12.08
CA ILE A 84 19.53 -14.18 -10.67
C ILE A 84 20.67 -14.95 -10.02
N ALA A 85 21.15 -16.01 -10.66
CA ALA A 85 22.30 -16.76 -10.17
C ALA A 85 23.57 -15.88 -10.09
N ALA A 86 23.69 -14.89 -10.97
CA ALA A 86 24.76 -13.90 -10.97
C ALA A 86 24.54 -12.74 -9.97
N GLY A 87 23.36 -12.63 -9.34
CA GLY A 87 23.04 -11.55 -8.40
C GLY A 87 22.88 -10.18 -9.07
N GLU A 88 22.51 -10.14 -10.35
CA GLU A 88 22.44 -8.93 -11.18
C GLU A 88 21.10 -8.19 -11.05
N ALA A 89 20.56 -8.10 -9.84
CA ALA A 89 19.32 -7.36 -9.60
C ALA A 89 19.53 -5.87 -9.95
N ALA A 90 18.69 -5.33 -10.84
CA ALA A 90 18.71 -3.94 -11.25
C ALA A 90 18.09 -3.01 -10.20
N TYR A 91 17.22 -3.56 -9.33
CA TYR A 91 16.50 -2.82 -8.31
C TYR A 91 16.75 -3.39 -6.91
N THR A 92 16.74 -2.50 -5.91
CA THR A 92 16.78 -2.88 -4.49
C THR A 92 15.44 -3.49 -4.09
N LEU A 93 15.48 -4.61 -3.37
CA LEU A 93 14.32 -5.20 -2.72
C LEU A 93 14.30 -4.82 -1.23
N GLU A 94 13.15 -4.34 -0.77
CA GLU A 94 12.91 -4.05 0.65
C GLU A 94 11.69 -4.85 1.13
N PHE A 95 11.78 -5.43 2.32
CA PHE A 95 10.67 -6.13 2.98
C PHE A 95 10.28 -5.35 4.23
N HIS A 96 9.02 -4.94 4.31
CA HIS A 96 8.53 -4.04 5.35
C HIS A 96 7.48 -4.73 6.20
N TRP A 97 7.48 -4.40 7.50
CA TRP A 97 6.41 -4.74 8.44
C TRP A 97 6.02 -3.45 9.12
N TYR A 98 4.83 -2.94 8.79
CA TYR A 98 4.39 -1.61 9.19
C TYR A 98 3.82 -1.62 10.60
N ALA A 99 4.08 -0.56 11.36
CA ALA A 99 3.53 -0.35 12.68
C ALA A 99 2.27 0.54 12.61
N GLY A 100 1.28 0.29 13.47
CA GLY A 100 0.11 1.17 13.59
C GLY A 100 -0.75 1.26 12.33
N GLU A 101 -0.85 0.16 11.57
CA GLU A 101 -1.77 0.02 10.44
C GLU A 101 -3.22 0.27 10.91
N GLU A 102 -3.66 -0.47 11.94
CA GLU A 102 -4.98 -0.33 12.56
C GLU A 102 -5.24 1.03 13.24
N GLU A 103 -4.18 1.79 13.49
CA GLU A 103 -4.27 3.16 14.01
C GLU A 103 -4.35 4.19 12.88
N GLY A 104 -4.68 3.76 11.67
CA GLY A 104 -4.83 4.59 10.49
C GLY A 104 -3.53 4.77 9.73
N LEU A 105 -2.88 3.66 9.40
CA LEU A 105 -1.74 3.53 8.50
C LEU A 105 -0.52 4.36 8.93
N LEU A 106 -0.25 4.43 10.24
CA LEU A 106 0.73 5.38 10.78
C LEU A 106 2.15 5.11 10.28
N GLY A 107 2.62 3.86 10.35
CA GLY A 107 3.99 3.49 10.00
C GLY A 107 4.27 3.55 8.50
N SER A 108 3.37 3.04 7.67
CA SER A 108 3.52 3.10 6.21
C SER A 108 3.47 4.55 5.70
N GLN A 109 2.59 5.39 6.27
CA GLN A 109 2.59 6.82 5.95
C GLN A 109 3.92 7.47 6.27
N ASP A 110 4.53 7.21 7.42
CA ASP A 110 5.83 7.80 7.77
C ASP A 110 6.92 7.38 6.78
N ILE A 111 6.99 6.09 6.43
CA ILE A 111 7.99 5.56 5.48
C ILE A 111 7.80 6.17 4.10
N PHE A 112 6.60 6.11 3.51
CA PHE A 112 6.40 6.57 2.13
C PHE A 112 6.44 8.09 2.03
N GLN A 113 6.04 8.81 3.07
CA GLN A 113 6.25 10.25 3.16
C GLN A 113 7.73 10.61 3.21
N GLN A 114 8.52 9.90 4.04
CA GLN A 114 9.97 10.09 4.07
C GLN A 114 10.61 9.78 2.72
N TYR A 115 10.20 8.70 2.06
CA TYR A 115 10.72 8.31 0.75
C TYR A 115 10.44 9.39 -0.30
N SER A 116 9.24 9.95 -0.29
CA SER A 116 8.86 11.09 -1.14
C SER A 116 9.71 12.33 -0.85
N GLN A 117 9.90 12.69 0.43
CA GLN A 117 10.71 13.84 0.84
C GLN A 117 12.20 13.71 0.49
N GLU A 118 12.73 12.49 0.57
CA GLU A 118 14.12 12.17 0.18
C GLU A 118 14.28 12.00 -1.33
N GLY A 119 13.19 12.05 -2.10
CA GLY A 119 13.21 11.84 -3.55
C GLY A 119 13.58 10.41 -3.96
N LYS A 120 13.31 9.41 -3.11
CA LYS A 120 13.51 8.00 -3.44
C LYS A 120 12.59 7.58 -4.58
N GLU A 121 13.06 6.64 -5.40
CA GLU A 121 12.27 6.03 -6.45
C GLU A 121 11.75 4.66 -5.97
N VAL A 122 10.46 4.60 -5.64
CA VAL A 122 9.76 3.32 -5.47
C VAL A 122 9.12 2.97 -6.79
N VAL A 123 9.56 1.85 -7.36
CA VAL A 123 9.11 1.35 -8.66
C VAL A 123 7.79 0.59 -8.54
N ALA A 124 7.68 -0.21 -7.49
CA ALA A 124 6.53 -1.05 -7.22
C ALA A 124 6.46 -1.40 -5.73
N MET A 125 5.27 -1.36 -5.17
CA MET A 125 4.96 -1.84 -3.83
C MET A 125 3.85 -2.90 -3.94
N LEU A 126 4.08 -4.09 -3.38
CA LEU A 126 3.06 -5.12 -3.25
C LEU A 126 2.67 -5.25 -1.79
N ASN A 127 1.40 -5.00 -1.48
CA ASN A 127 0.85 -5.20 -0.16
C ASN A 127 0.28 -6.63 -0.03
N GLN A 128 0.51 -7.23 1.13
CA GLN A 128 -0.07 -8.50 1.55
C GLN A 128 -0.68 -8.28 2.92
N ASP A 129 -1.99 -8.14 2.96
CA ASP A 129 -2.72 -7.92 4.19
C ASP A 129 -3.95 -8.77 4.15
N MET A 130 -4.00 -9.66 5.12
CA MET A 130 -4.63 -10.97 5.13
C MET A 130 -4.31 -11.88 3.93
N THR A 131 -4.01 -13.14 4.23
CA THR A 131 -3.56 -14.13 3.21
C THR A 131 -4.08 -15.55 3.42
N GLY A 132 -4.90 -15.77 4.46
CA GLY A 132 -5.09 -17.10 5.03
C GLY A 132 -6.48 -17.69 4.90
N TYR A 133 -7.52 -16.88 4.67
CA TYR A 133 -8.90 -17.33 4.70
C TYR A 133 -9.58 -17.28 3.32
N GLY A 134 -10.62 -18.10 3.14
CA GLY A 134 -11.43 -18.15 1.92
C GLY A 134 -10.71 -18.79 0.72
N GLU A 135 -11.41 -19.00 -0.39
CA GLU A 135 -10.85 -19.65 -1.58
C GLU A 135 -10.26 -18.64 -2.59
N THR A 136 -11.05 -17.65 -2.99
CA THR A 136 -10.73 -16.71 -4.07
C THR A 136 -10.05 -15.45 -3.54
N MET A 137 -8.82 -15.17 -3.94
CA MET A 137 -8.10 -13.93 -3.61
C MET A 137 -8.79 -12.70 -4.20
N GLY A 138 -8.79 -11.59 -3.47
CA GLY A 138 -9.28 -10.30 -3.96
C GLY A 138 -8.14 -9.46 -4.50
N ILE A 139 -8.22 -9.03 -5.76
CA ILE A 139 -7.28 -8.08 -6.32
C ILE A 139 -7.87 -6.68 -6.18
N ILE A 140 -7.32 -5.89 -5.28
CA ILE A 140 -7.84 -4.55 -5.00
C ILE A 140 -7.50 -3.61 -6.17
N THR A 141 -8.52 -2.99 -6.75
CA THR A 141 -8.40 -2.13 -7.93
C THR A 141 -8.53 -0.64 -7.64
N ASP A 142 -9.00 -0.26 -6.46
CA ASP A 142 -8.99 1.11 -5.97
C ASP A 142 -7.71 1.43 -5.17
N ASN A 143 -7.30 2.71 -5.16
CA ASN A 143 -6.07 3.18 -4.48
C ASN A 143 -4.81 2.35 -4.84
N SER A 144 -4.74 1.86 -6.09
CA SER A 144 -3.69 0.99 -6.62
C SER A 144 -3.35 1.38 -8.06
N ASP A 145 -2.10 1.14 -8.49
CA ASP A 145 -1.66 1.40 -9.86
C ASP A 145 -2.20 0.32 -10.82
N PRO A 146 -2.96 0.69 -11.87
CA PRO A 146 -3.60 -0.30 -12.74
C PRO A 146 -2.60 -1.12 -13.57
N ASN A 147 -1.43 -0.58 -13.91
CA ASN A 147 -0.42 -1.32 -14.66
C ASN A 147 0.29 -2.33 -13.75
N LEU A 148 0.61 -1.94 -12.52
CA LEU A 148 1.19 -2.84 -11.52
C LEU A 148 0.18 -3.92 -11.11
N THR A 149 -1.09 -3.58 -10.96
CA THR A 149 -2.17 -4.56 -10.72
C THR A 149 -2.28 -5.56 -11.87
N LYS A 150 -2.21 -5.10 -13.12
CA LYS A 150 -2.18 -6.01 -14.28
C LYS A 150 -0.96 -6.93 -14.27
N PHE A 151 0.22 -6.40 -13.95
CA PHE A 151 1.43 -7.19 -13.81
C PHE A 151 1.29 -8.23 -12.68
N THR A 152 0.72 -7.85 -11.54
CA THR A 152 0.46 -8.73 -10.41
C THR A 152 -0.45 -9.90 -10.79
N LYS A 153 -1.51 -9.66 -11.58
CA LYS A 153 -2.37 -10.72 -12.12
C LYS A 153 -1.61 -11.68 -13.04
N MET A 154 -0.68 -11.18 -13.85
CA MET A 154 0.19 -12.02 -14.68
C MET A 154 1.10 -12.93 -13.84
N ILE A 155 1.63 -12.41 -12.71
CA ILE A 155 2.41 -13.21 -11.77
C ILE A 155 1.53 -14.30 -11.13
N LEU A 156 0.30 -13.98 -10.73
CA LEU A 156 -0.67 -14.96 -10.22
C LEU A 156 -0.93 -16.06 -11.24
N ASP A 157 -1.27 -15.72 -12.48
CA ASP A 157 -1.54 -16.67 -13.56
C ASP A 157 -0.35 -17.59 -13.86
N THR A 158 0.88 -17.10 -13.67
CA THR A 158 2.10 -17.84 -14.02
C THR A 158 2.57 -18.75 -12.90
N TYR A 159 2.59 -18.24 -11.67
CA TYR A 159 3.34 -18.85 -10.57
C TYR A 159 2.47 -19.45 -9.48
N THR A 160 1.15 -19.26 -9.55
CA THR A 160 0.19 -19.75 -8.56
C THR A 160 -0.88 -20.62 -9.22
N SER A 161 -1.63 -21.34 -8.40
CA SER A 161 -2.88 -22.00 -8.82
C SER A 161 -4.11 -21.37 -8.17
N ALA A 162 -3.94 -20.21 -7.53
CA ALA A 162 -5.00 -19.54 -6.80
C ALA A 162 -6.07 -18.97 -7.74
N LYS A 163 -7.33 -19.06 -7.32
CA LYS A 163 -8.42 -18.28 -7.92
C LYS A 163 -8.31 -16.85 -7.42
N TYR A 164 -8.57 -15.90 -8.31
CA TYR A 164 -8.68 -14.49 -7.93
C TYR A 164 -9.81 -13.80 -8.67
N ALA A 165 -10.30 -12.71 -8.11
CA ALA A 165 -11.25 -11.81 -8.75
C ALA A 165 -10.93 -10.36 -8.38
N ASP A 166 -11.35 -9.44 -9.24
CA ASP A 166 -11.24 -8.01 -8.95
C ASP A 166 -12.16 -7.66 -7.78
N SER A 167 -11.67 -6.77 -6.92
CA SER A 167 -12.36 -6.35 -5.71
C SER A 167 -12.00 -4.90 -5.40
N GLU A 168 -12.81 -4.25 -4.57
CA GLU A 168 -12.62 -2.86 -4.17
C GLU A 168 -12.89 -2.75 -2.68
N CYS A 169 -12.09 -1.94 -1.99
CA CYS A 169 -12.32 -1.60 -0.59
C CYS A 169 -13.24 -0.38 -0.44
N GLY A 170 -13.16 0.58 -1.37
CA GLY A 170 -13.86 1.85 -1.34
C GLY A 170 -13.20 2.92 -0.46
N TYR A 171 -12.06 2.61 0.16
CA TYR A 171 -11.32 3.47 1.08
C TYR A 171 -9.83 3.04 1.15
N ALA A 172 -9.01 3.79 1.89
CA ALA A 172 -7.61 3.43 2.16
C ALA A 172 -7.53 2.22 3.11
N CYS A 173 -7.64 1.01 2.55
CA CYS A 173 -7.90 -0.19 3.35
C CYS A 173 -6.69 -0.90 3.95
N SER A 174 -5.48 -0.57 3.51
CA SER A 174 -4.23 -1.10 4.09
C SER A 174 -3.05 -0.26 3.57
N ASP A 175 -1.83 -0.65 3.87
CA ASP A 175 -0.61 0.14 3.67
C ASP A 175 -0.27 0.47 2.20
N HIS A 176 -0.81 -0.28 1.22
CA HIS A 176 -0.72 0.08 -0.22
C HIS A 176 -1.24 1.50 -0.50
N ALA A 177 -2.27 1.95 0.23
CA ALA A 177 -2.86 3.26 0.08
C ALA A 177 -1.89 4.37 0.50
N SER A 178 -1.00 4.12 1.47
CA SER A 178 0.06 5.06 1.85
C SER A 178 1.07 5.27 0.72
N ALA A 179 1.44 4.20 0.02
CA ALA A 179 2.33 4.27 -1.15
C ALA A 179 1.65 5.00 -2.32
N ASP A 180 0.41 4.66 -2.65
CA ASP A 180 -0.39 5.31 -3.71
C ASP A 180 -0.54 6.81 -3.43
N LYS A 181 -0.93 7.17 -2.20
CA LYS A 181 -1.07 8.56 -1.77
C LYS A 181 0.24 9.36 -1.83
N ALA A 182 1.38 8.69 -1.66
CA ALA A 182 2.71 9.29 -1.82
C ALA A 182 3.18 9.37 -3.30
N GLY A 183 2.39 8.85 -4.24
CA GLY A 183 2.66 8.88 -5.68
C GLY A 183 3.50 7.70 -6.17
N PHE A 184 3.61 6.63 -5.40
CA PHE A 184 4.32 5.41 -5.77
C PHE A 184 3.36 4.33 -6.26
N PRO A 185 3.69 3.59 -7.34
CA PRO A 185 2.87 2.48 -7.79
C PRO A 185 2.73 1.40 -6.72
N SER A 186 1.51 1.12 -6.30
CA SER A 186 1.20 0.04 -5.37
C SER A 186 0.16 -0.91 -5.95
N ALA A 187 0.20 -2.17 -5.52
CA ALA A 187 -0.81 -3.17 -5.80
C ALA A 187 -1.11 -3.94 -4.51
N PHE A 188 -2.32 -4.46 -4.39
CA PHE A 188 -2.74 -5.18 -3.20
C PHE A 188 -3.53 -6.43 -3.58
N VAL A 189 -3.09 -7.56 -3.03
CA VAL A 189 -3.78 -8.85 -3.12
C VAL A 189 -4.24 -9.24 -1.72
N TYR A 190 -5.55 -9.20 -1.54
CA TYR A 190 -6.27 -9.56 -0.33
C TYR A 190 -6.59 -11.06 -0.31
N GLU A 191 -6.85 -11.63 0.86
CA GLU A 191 -7.17 -13.05 0.99
C GLU A 191 -8.48 -13.44 0.30
N ALA A 192 -9.46 -12.55 0.27
CA ALA A 192 -10.81 -12.81 -0.23
C ALA A 192 -11.30 -11.68 -1.13
N VAL A 193 -12.39 -11.88 -1.86
CA VAL A 193 -13.16 -10.75 -2.37
C VAL A 193 -13.74 -10.00 -1.16
N PHE A 194 -13.58 -8.68 -1.12
CA PHE A 194 -14.00 -7.85 0.01
C PHE A 194 -15.44 -8.14 0.46
N GLY A 195 -15.64 -8.33 1.76
CA GLY A 195 -16.91 -8.76 2.36
C GLY A 195 -17.10 -10.28 2.43
N GLN A 196 -16.13 -11.07 1.96
CA GLN A 196 -16.06 -12.54 2.11
C GLN A 196 -14.81 -12.99 2.86
N ASP A 197 -14.06 -12.04 3.42
CA ASP A 197 -12.88 -12.22 4.25
C ASP A 197 -13.21 -12.86 5.60
N ASN A 198 -12.16 -13.15 6.37
CA ASN A 198 -12.28 -13.80 7.67
C ASN A 198 -13.24 -13.02 8.60
N PRO A 199 -14.40 -13.56 8.99
CA PRO A 199 -15.37 -12.84 9.80
C PRO A 199 -14.90 -12.62 11.26
N ALA A 200 -13.76 -13.19 11.64
CA ALA A 200 -13.19 -13.07 12.98
C ALA A 200 -12.14 -11.96 13.10
N ILE A 201 -11.82 -11.22 12.03
CA ILE A 201 -10.85 -10.12 12.11
C ILE A 201 -11.21 -9.12 13.21
N HIS A 202 -10.18 -8.52 13.82
CA HIS A 202 -10.29 -7.62 14.98
C HIS A 202 -10.96 -8.22 16.21
N SER A 203 -10.99 -9.55 16.32
CA SER A 203 -11.53 -10.25 17.49
C SER A 203 -10.52 -11.23 18.09
N PRO A 204 -10.69 -11.66 19.35
CA PRO A 204 -9.89 -12.73 19.94
C PRO A 204 -10.04 -14.08 19.22
N ASP A 205 -11.07 -14.22 18.38
CA ASP A 205 -11.27 -15.42 17.57
C ASP A 205 -10.47 -15.37 16.26
N ASP A 206 -9.72 -14.31 15.95
CA ASP A 206 -8.78 -14.35 14.82
C ASP A 206 -7.58 -15.26 15.13
N THR A 207 -7.72 -16.53 14.77
CA THR A 207 -6.83 -17.62 15.21
C THR A 207 -6.46 -18.55 14.07
N LEU A 208 -5.30 -19.21 14.21
CA LEU A 208 -4.68 -20.04 13.16
C LEU A 208 -5.57 -21.17 12.62
N ASP A 209 -6.52 -21.69 13.41
CA ASP A 209 -7.47 -22.72 12.98
C ASP A 209 -8.43 -22.27 11.87
N LYS A 210 -8.52 -20.97 11.62
CA LYS A 210 -9.32 -20.39 10.53
C LYS A 210 -8.53 -20.27 9.22
N LEU A 211 -7.21 -20.39 9.28
CA LEU A 211 -6.33 -20.15 8.14
C LEU A 211 -6.00 -21.44 7.40
N ASP A 212 -5.87 -21.33 6.08
CA ASP A 212 -5.39 -22.37 5.19
C ASP A 212 -3.91 -22.14 4.83
N PRO A 213 -2.98 -22.97 5.33
CA PRO A 213 -1.57 -22.89 4.98
C PRO A 213 -1.28 -23.04 3.49
N ALA A 214 -2.10 -23.80 2.75
CA ALA A 214 -1.92 -23.94 1.31
C ALA A 214 -2.21 -22.62 0.58
N LYS A 215 -3.24 -21.89 1.02
CA LYS A 215 -3.56 -20.56 0.50
C LYS A 215 -2.44 -19.55 0.81
N MET A 216 -1.94 -19.52 2.05
CA MET A 216 -0.81 -18.67 2.42
C MET A 216 0.44 -18.98 1.58
N ALA A 217 0.65 -20.25 1.21
CA ALA A 217 1.72 -20.63 0.29
C ALA A 217 1.53 -20.07 -1.13
N GLU A 218 0.29 -19.94 -1.62
CA GLU A 218 0.02 -19.26 -2.91
C GLU A 218 0.35 -17.76 -2.84
N HIS A 219 0.02 -17.07 -1.75
CA HIS A 219 0.46 -15.69 -1.51
C HIS A 219 1.99 -15.57 -1.46
N ALA A 220 2.68 -16.53 -0.82
CA ALA A 220 4.14 -16.55 -0.79
C ALA A 220 4.75 -16.74 -2.20
N LYS A 221 4.16 -17.63 -3.03
CA LYS A 221 4.57 -17.79 -4.44
C LYS A 221 4.39 -16.51 -5.24
N LEU A 222 3.26 -15.80 -5.05
CA LEU A 222 3.03 -14.49 -5.64
C LEU A 222 4.14 -13.51 -5.28
N VAL A 223 4.43 -13.33 -3.98
CA VAL A 223 5.46 -12.38 -3.51
C VAL A 223 6.83 -12.71 -4.11
N VAL A 224 7.21 -14.00 -4.12
CA VAL A 224 8.49 -14.44 -4.69
C VAL A 224 8.52 -14.22 -6.21
N GLY A 225 7.46 -14.59 -6.94
CA GLY A 225 7.38 -14.38 -8.39
C GLY A 225 7.41 -12.89 -8.78
N PHE A 226 6.73 -12.05 -7.99
CA PHE A 226 6.72 -10.60 -8.17
C PHE A 226 8.11 -9.99 -7.99
N ALA A 227 8.79 -10.33 -6.88
CA ALA A 227 10.15 -9.88 -6.63
C ALA A 227 11.14 -10.42 -7.68
N TYR A 228 10.99 -11.68 -8.06
CA TYR A 228 11.82 -12.36 -9.06
C TYR A 228 11.74 -11.69 -10.43
N GLU A 229 10.54 -11.35 -10.92
CA GLU A 229 10.41 -10.74 -12.24
C GLU A 229 10.78 -9.24 -12.23
N LEU A 230 10.40 -8.48 -11.20
CA LEU A 230 10.67 -7.04 -11.16
C LEU A 230 12.12 -6.69 -10.86
N ALA A 231 12.78 -7.41 -9.95
CA ALA A 231 14.16 -7.07 -9.57
C ALA A 231 15.15 -7.14 -10.75
N PHE A 232 14.80 -7.84 -11.82
CA PHE A 232 15.63 -8.05 -13.00
C PHE A 232 15.01 -7.50 -14.29
N ALA A 233 13.86 -6.81 -14.18
CA ALA A 233 13.18 -6.20 -15.31
C ALA A 233 13.96 -5.00 -15.87
N THR A 234 13.64 -4.63 -17.10
CA THR A 234 13.98 -3.31 -17.66
C THR A 234 12.67 -2.54 -17.75
N LEU A 235 12.56 -1.41 -17.04
CA LEU A 235 11.32 -0.64 -16.86
C LEU A 235 11.35 0.74 -17.53
#